data_AF-A0A847YUW1-F1
#
_entry.id   AF-A0A847YUW1-F1
#
_cell.length_a   1.000
_cell.length_b   1.000
_cell.length_c   1.000
_cell.angle_alpha   90.00
_cell.angle_beta   90.00
_cell.angle_gamma   90.00
#
_symmetry.space_group_name_H-M   'P 1'
#
loop_
_entity.id
_entity.type
_entity.pdbx_description
1 polymer ?
#
loop_
_entity_poly.entity_id
_entity_poly.type
_entity_poly.pdbx_seq_one_letter_code
_entity_poly.pdbx_strand_id
1 'polypeptide(L)'
;ISAQVSLYPLGQEDLRPAIHEALNIFQQNSLDVYPGSMSTLIVGNEEAIFTALQMTFRRASEQGRVIMSVTFSNACPIKEKDSNTITFKAIGYVQNTFSEPAALDKIRESESQIILNPDLSDGLQGFEPGAQVAVIFHFHHSEGYELHQHPRGDQSRPKRGVFSLCSPRRPNPIGMTVVDLIEIKDNVLRVRGLDAINGTPVLDLKPV
;
A
#
# COMPACT_ATOMS: atom_id res chain seq x y z
N ILE A 1 12.89 -18.82 -7.27
CA ILE A 1 12.37 -19.26 -8.60
C ILE A 1 10.84 -19.14 -8.61
N SER A 2 10.18 -19.36 -9.73
CA SER A 2 8.72 -19.56 -9.76
C SER A 2 8.34 -20.90 -10.38
N ALA A 3 7.16 -21.39 -10.05
CA ALA A 3 6.54 -22.51 -10.73
C ALA A 3 5.05 -22.22 -11.02
N GLN A 4 4.62 -22.48 -12.24
CA GLN A 4 3.20 -22.51 -12.59
C GLN A 4 2.72 -23.96 -12.47
N VAL A 5 1.74 -24.17 -11.59
CA VAL A 5 1.26 -25.50 -11.18
C VAL A 5 -0.18 -25.68 -11.63
N SER A 6 -0.43 -26.69 -12.44
CA SER A 6 -1.79 -27.15 -12.77
C SER A 6 -2.01 -28.54 -12.19
N LEU A 7 -3.03 -28.66 -11.34
CA LEU A 7 -3.41 -29.90 -10.66
C LEU A 7 -4.77 -30.37 -11.16
N TYR A 8 -4.81 -31.59 -11.70
CA TYR A 8 -5.99 -32.20 -12.28
C TYR A 8 -6.29 -33.53 -11.58
N PRO A 9 -7.14 -33.52 -10.54
CA PRO A 9 -7.68 -34.75 -9.98
C PRO A 9 -8.60 -35.42 -11.00
N LEU A 10 -8.39 -36.70 -11.28
CA LEU A 10 -9.08 -37.44 -12.33
C LEU A 10 -10.12 -38.39 -11.74
N GLY A 11 -11.32 -38.36 -12.30
CA GLY A 11 -12.41 -39.26 -11.91
C GLY A 11 -12.99 -38.98 -10.52
N GLN A 12 -12.79 -37.77 -10.00
CA GLN A 12 -13.38 -37.30 -8.74
C GLN A 12 -14.63 -36.46 -9.03
N GLU A 13 -15.68 -36.62 -8.22
CA GLU A 13 -16.92 -35.82 -8.33
C GLU A 13 -16.71 -34.35 -7.93
N ASP A 14 -15.77 -34.09 -7.02
CA ASP A 14 -15.43 -32.75 -6.57
C ASP A 14 -13.90 -32.56 -6.56
N LEU A 15 -13.42 -31.58 -7.34
CA LEU A 15 -12.00 -31.26 -7.48
C LEU A 15 -11.51 -30.27 -6.42
N ARG A 16 -12.43 -29.56 -5.75
CA ARG A 16 -12.12 -28.48 -4.81
C ARG A 16 -11.26 -28.94 -3.63
N PRO A 17 -11.48 -30.12 -3.00
CA PRO A 17 -10.68 -30.55 -1.86
C PRO A 17 -9.18 -30.64 -2.21
N ALA A 18 -8.84 -31.25 -3.34
CA ALA A 18 -7.44 -31.38 -3.77
C ALA A 18 -6.81 -30.02 -4.12
N ILE A 19 -7.58 -29.11 -4.73
CA ILE A 19 -7.11 -27.76 -5.06
C ILE A 19 -6.91 -26.92 -3.79
N HIS A 20 -7.86 -26.92 -2.86
CA HIS A 20 -7.73 -26.18 -1.60
C HIS A 20 -6.56 -26.69 -0.75
N GLU A 21 -6.38 -28.01 -0.68
CA GLU A 21 -5.25 -28.60 0.04
C GLU A 21 -3.91 -28.19 -0.60
N ALA A 22 -3.81 -28.17 -1.93
CA ALA A 22 -2.61 -27.69 -2.63
C ALA A 22 -2.30 -26.23 -2.27
N LEU A 23 -3.31 -25.35 -2.29
CA LEU A 23 -3.15 -23.95 -1.91
C LEU A 23 -2.68 -23.79 -0.46
N ASN A 24 -3.25 -24.58 0.46
CA ASN A 24 -2.85 -24.59 1.87
C ASN A 24 -1.38 -25.03 2.03
N ILE A 25 -0.97 -26.10 1.34
CA ILE A 25 0.42 -26.58 1.37
C ILE A 25 1.38 -25.49 0.89
N PHE A 26 1.06 -24.80 -0.21
CA PHE A 26 1.91 -23.72 -0.72
C PHE A 26 2.05 -22.57 0.29
N GLN A 27 0.95 -22.13 0.90
CA GLN A 27 0.96 -21.08 1.91
C GLN A 27 1.73 -21.47 3.17
N GLN A 28 1.55 -22.71 3.66
CA GLN A 28 2.27 -23.23 4.83
C GLN A 28 3.79 -23.34 4.60
N ASN A 29 4.21 -23.51 3.35
CA ASN A 29 5.62 -23.51 2.96
C ASN A 29 6.17 -22.10 2.67
N SER A 30 5.47 -21.06 3.12
CA SER A 30 5.90 -19.66 2.99
C SER A 30 6.13 -19.25 1.53
N LEU A 31 5.36 -19.81 0.60
CA LEU A 31 5.38 -19.42 -0.81
C LEU A 31 4.37 -18.30 -1.06
N ASP A 32 4.71 -17.37 -1.95
CA ASP A 32 3.73 -16.45 -2.50
C ASP A 32 2.86 -17.21 -3.51
N VAL A 33 1.54 -17.18 -3.30
CA VAL A 33 0.58 -17.99 -4.06
C VAL A 33 -0.39 -17.09 -4.82
N TYR A 34 -0.45 -17.27 -6.14
CA TYR A 34 -1.33 -16.54 -7.04
C TYR A 34 -2.23 -17.54 -7.80
N PRO A 35 -3.42 -17.87 -7.25
CA PRO A 35 -4.36 -18.76 -7.92
C PRO A 35 -4.93 -18.11 -9.18
N GLY A 36 -4.83 -18.80 -10.30
CA GLY A 36 -5.52 -18.47 -11.55
C GLY A 36 -6.59 -19.50 -11.89
N SER A 37 -7.34 -19.26 -12.97
CA SER A 37 -8.49 -20.11 -13.33
C SER A 37 -8.11 -21.57 -13.65
N MET A 38 -6.90 -21.80 -14.19
CA MET A 38 -6.44 -23.13 -14.65
C MET A 38 -5.09 -23.56 -14.06
N SER A 39 -4.44 -22.68 -13.31
CA SER A 39 -3.11 -22.90 -12.75
C SER A 39 -2.87 -21.95 -11.58
N THR A 40 -2.05 -22.37 -10.64
CA THR A 40 -1.56 -21.52 -9.56
C THR A 40 -0.10 -21.17 -9.84
N LEU A 41 0.24 -19.89 -9.83
CA LEU A 41 1.64 -19.46 -9.84
C LEU A 41 2.14 -19.39 -8.40
N ILE A 42 3.23 -20.10 -8.12
CA ILE A 42 3.94 -20.05 -6.84
C ILE A 42 5.32 -19.43 -7.02
N VAL A 43 5.73 -18.59 -6.06
CA VAL A 43 7.03 -17.92 -6.05
C VAL A 43 7.68 -18.09 -4.69
N GLY A 44 8.98 -18.39 -4.66
CA GLY A 44 9.71 -18.55 -3.42
C GLY A 44 11.10 -19.17 -3.58
N ASN A 45 11.65 -19.60 -2.45
CA ASN A 45 12.89 -20.36 -2.38
C ASN A 45 12.76 -21.70 -3.16
N GLU A 46 13.83 -22.12 -3.81
CA GLU A 46 13.87 -23.33 -4.63
C GLU A 46 13.51 -24.60 -3.84
N GLU A 47 14.14 -24.80 -2.69
CA GLU A 47 13.90 -25.96 -1.81
C GLU A 47 12.46 -25.98 -1.31
N ALA A 48 11.93 -24.83 -0.91
CA ALA A 48 10.54 -24.69 -0.48
C ALA A 48 9.54 -25.03 -1.60
N ILE A 49 9.81 -24.59 -2.83
CA ILE A 49 8.97 -24.91 -4.00
C ILE A 49 8.97 -26.42 -4.25
N PHE A 50 10.14 -27.06 -4.35
CA PHE A 50 10.19 -28.50 -4.62
C PHE A 50 9.56 -29.33 -3.49
N THR A 51 9.77 -28.93 -2.24
CA THR A 51 9.15 -29.56 -1.07
C THR A 51 7.63 -29.48 -1.13
N ALA A 52 7.09 -28.28 -1.37
CA ALA A 52 5.65 -28.07 -1.46
C ALA A 52 5.00 -28.80 -2.65
N LEU A 53 5.67 -28.86 -3.80
CA LEU A 53 5.20 -29.63 -4.96
C LEU A 53 5.16 -31.13 -4.66
N GLN A 54 6.19 -31.67 -4.00
CA GLN A 54 6.22 -33.09 -3.62
C GLN A 54 5.08 -33.42 -2.65
N MET A 55 4.87 -32.59 -1.63
CA MET A 55 3.77 -32.76 -0.67
C MET A 55 2.41 -32.68 -1.35
N THR A 56 2.22 -31.68 -2.21
CA THR A 56 0.98 -31.50 -2.98
C THR A 56 0.67 -32.73 -3.84
N PHE A 57 1.65 -33.22 -4.60
CA PHE A 57 1.44 -34.40 -5.45
C PHE A 57 1.11 -35.65 -4.64
N ARG A 58 1.87 -35.92 -3.56
CA ARG A 58 1.59 -37.06 -2.67
C ARG A 58 0.18 -36.98 -2.10
N ARG A 59 -0.18 -35.83 -1.53
CA ARG A 59 -1.47 -35.63 -0.88
C ARG A 59 -2.64 -35.74 -1.85
N ALA A 60 -2.49 -35.20 -3.06
CA ALA A 60 -3.51 -35.35 -4.10
C ALA A 60 -3.62 -36.80 -4.60
N SER A 61 -2.50 -37.53 -4.69
CA SER A 61 -2.50 -38.94 -5.13
C SER A 61 -3.14 -39.90 -4.13
N GLU A 62 -3.15 -39.56 -2.84
CA GLU A 62 -3.87 -40.31 -1.80
C GLU A 62 -5.40 -40.25 -1.99
N GLN A 63 -5.90 -39.20 -2.66
CA GLN A 63 -7.33 -39.01 -2.93
C GLN A 63 -7.75 -39.62 -4.28
N GLY A 64 -6.82 -40.13 -5.07
CA GLY A 64 -7.11 -40.77 -6.36
C GLY A 64 -6.07 -40.48 -7.44
N ARG A 65 -6.45 -40.73 -8.69
CA ARG A 65 -5.58 -40.46 -9.84
C ARG A 65 -5.43 -38.95 -10.01
N VAL A 66 -4.21 -38.47 -10.18
CA VAL A 66 -3.93 -37.06 -10.35
C VAL A 66 -2.89 -36.83 -11.43
N ILE A 67 -3.09 -35.80 -12.24
CA ILE A 67 -2.07 -35.24 -13.12
C ILE A 67 -1.66 -33.89 -12.53
N MET A 68 -0.36 -33.71 -12.32
CA MET A 68 0.21 -32.41 -11.98
C MET A 68 1.19 -32.01 -13.07
N SER A 69 0.94 -30.88 -13.72
CA SER A 69 1.88 -30.25 -14.65
C SER A 69 2.52 -29.06 -13.96
N VAL A 70 3.84 -28.96 -14.05
CA VAL A 70 4.61 -27.88 -13.45
C VAL A 70 5.57 -27.31 -14.48
N THR A 71 5.49 -26.01 -14.69
CA THR A 71 6.47 -25.26 -15.51
C THR A 71 7.28 -24.35 -14.59
N PHE A 72 8.59 -24.50 -14.62
CA PHE A 72 9.51 -23.72 -13.80
C PHE A 72 10.09 -22.56 -14.60
N SER A 73 10.34 -21.44 -13.91
CA SER A 73 11.12 -20.34 -14.45
C SER A 73 12.14 -19.90 -13.40
N ASN A 74 13.40 -19.87 -13.81
CA ASN A 74 14.48 -19.17 -13.09
C ASN A 74 14.49 -17.67 -13.42
N ALA A 75 13.63 -17.22 -14.35
CA ALA A 75 13.57 -15.86 -14.89
C ALA A 75 12.16 -15.26 -14.75
N CYS A 76 11.46 -15.51 -13.65
CA CYS A 76 10.07 -15.09 -13.52
C CYS A 76 9.93 -13.62 -13.06
N PRO A 77 9.10 -12.80 -13.74
CA PRO A 77 8.90 -11.40 -13.43
C PRO A 77 7.64 -11.22 -12.58
N ILE A 78 7.69 -11.47 -11.28
CA ILE A 78 6.73 -10.85 -10.35
C ILE A 78 7.56 -10.35 -9.19
N LYS A 79 7.47 -9.01 -9.01
CA LYS A 79 8.15 -8.17 -8.04
C LYS A 79 8.68 -9.02 -6.90
N GLU A 80 10.00 -9.01 -6.70
CA GLU A 80 10.51 -9.11 -5.34
C GLU A 80 9.52 -8.31 -4.51
N LYS A 81 8.84 -8.97 -3.58
CA LYS A 81 8.28 -8.24 -2.46
C LYS A 81 9.54 -7.74 -1.77
N ASP A 82 10.04 -6.62 -2.30
CA ASP A 82 11.13 -5.85 -1.75
C ASP A 82 10.62 -5.69 -0.33
N SER A 83 11.23 -6.41 0.62
CA SER A 83 10.64 -6.59 1.95
C SER A 83 10.49 -5.24 2.69
N ASN A 84 11.01 -4.18 2.06
CA ASN A 84 10.99 -2.78 2.45
C ASN A 84 9.91 -1.93 1.73
N THR A 85 9.18 -2.44 0.72
CA THR A 85 8.12 -1.68 0.03
C THR A 85 6.77 -1.88 0.71
N ILE A 86 6.21 -0.78 1.23
CA ILE A 86 4.89 -0.74 1.86
C ILE A 86 3.93 0.03 0.93
N THR A 87 2.76 -0.54 0.65
CA THR A 87 1.72 0.11 -0.16
C THR A 87 0.62 0.64 0.75
N PHE A 88 0.29 1.91 0.62
CA PHE A 88 -0.83 2.54 1.32
C PHE A 88 -2.00 2.79 0.37
N LYS A 89 -3.23 2.75 0.89
CA LYS A 89 -4.43 3.24 0.21
C LYS A 89 -4.82 4.57 0.84
N ALA A 90 -5.11 5.57 0.01
CA ALA A 90 -5.62 6.84 0.53
C ALA A 90 -6.99 6.63 1.20
N ILE A 91 -7.16 7.22 2.38
CA ILE A 91 -8.41 7.19 3.13
C ILE A 91 -9.36 8.33 2.72
N GLY A 92 -8.87 9.28 1.93
CA GLY A 92 -9.58 10.46 1.49
C GLY A 92 -8.66 11.41 0.71
N TYR A 93 -9.11 12.64 0.52
CA TYR A 93 -8.34 13.68 -0.17
C TYR A 93 -8.62 15.07 0.40
N VAL A 94 -7.70 15.99 0.13
CA VAL A 94 -7.82 17.41 0.46
C VAL A 94 -8.60 18.13 -0.63
N GLN A 95 -9.57 18.96 -0.24
CA GLN A 95 -10.29 19.88 -1.12
C GLN A 95 -10.08 21.32 -0.66
N ASN A 96 -9.51 22.16 -1.54
CA ASN A 96 -9.33 23.59 -1.33
C ASN A 96 -9.10 24.32 -2.68
N THR A 97 -8.76 25.61 -2.64
CA THR A 97 -8.59 26.45 -3.84
C THR A 97 -7.17 26.41 -4.44
N PHE A 98 -6.22 25.70 -3.82
CA PHE A 98 -4.82 25.71 -4.23
C PHE A 98 -4.52 24.50 -5.11
N SER A 99 -4.71 24.61 -6.42
CA SER A 99 -4.42 23.51 -7.37
C SER A 99 -2.93 23.31 -7.63
N GLU A 100 -2.11 24.34 -7.37
CA GLU A 100 -0.66 24.32 -7.58
C GLU A 100 0.07 24.73 -6.29
N PRO A 101 1.34 24.33 -6.10
CA PRO A 101 2.14 24.74 -4.95
C PRO A 101 2.18 26.27 -4.81
N ALA A 102 1.75 26.77 -3.65
CA ALA A 102 1.77 28.18 -3.29
C ALA A 102 2.65 28.42 -2.06
N ALA A 103 2.82 29.69 -1.68
CA ALA A 103 3.48 30.03 -0.42
C ALA A 103 2.76 29.35 0.75
N LEU A 104 3.51 28.59 1.57
CA LEU A 104 2.94 27.77 2.65
C LEU A 104 2.04 28.57 3.60
N ASP A 105 2.44 29.80 3.93
CA ASP A 105 1.69 30.66 4.85
C ASP A 105 0.29 30.97 4.29
N LYS A 106 0.17 31.19 2.97
CA LYS A 106 -1.14 31.41 2.33
C LYS A 106 -2.05 30.19 2.39
N ILE A 107 -1.50 28.99 2.24
CA ILE A 107 -2.29 27.75 2.30
C ILE A 107 -2.74 27.52 3.75
N ARG A 108 -1.82 27.69 4.72
CA ARG A 108 -2.09 27.46 6.15
C ARG A 108 -3.11 28.43 6.74
N GLU A 109 -3.12 29.68 6.29
CA GLU A 109 -4.11 30.70 6.69
C GLU A 109 -5.52 30.38 6.16
N SER A 110 -5.63 29.62 5.07
CA SER A 110 -6.91 29.22 4.48
C SER A 110 -7.53 28.02 5.20
N GLU A 111 -8.86 27.91 5.12
CA GLU A 111 -9.56 26.69 5.52
C GLU A 111 -9.50 25.67 4.37
N SER A 112 -9.24 24.42 4.73
CA SER A 112 -9.28 23.28 3.82
C SER A 112 -10.29 22.25 4.32
N GLN A 113 -10.79 21.43 3.40
CA GLN A 113 -11.61 20.27 3.73
C GLN A 113 -10.81 19.00 3.52
N ILE A 114 -10.92 18.06 4.44
CA ILE A 114 -10.47 16.67 4.27
C ILE A 114 -11.73 15.85 4.06
N ILE A 115 -11.86 15.28 2.86
CA ILE A 115 -13.00 14.46 2.46
C ILE A 115 -12.55 13.00 2.56
N LEU A 116 -13.03 12.28 3.57
CA LEU A 116 -12.76 10.86 3.72
C LEU A 116 -13.61 10.03 2.76
N ASN A 117 -13.16 8.82 2.44
CA ASN A 117 -14.00 7.83 1.78
C ASN A 117 -15.21 7.54 2.69
N PRO A 118 -16.46 7.57 2.17
CA PRO A 118 -17.66 7.43 2.99
C PRO A 118 -17.66 6.18 3.89
N ASP A 119 -17.14 5.05 3.38
CA ASP A 119 -17.04 3.78 4.12
C ASP A 119 -16.09 3.81 5.33
N LEU A 120 -15.30 4.88 5.48
CA LEU A 120 -14.36 5.09 6.59
C LEU A 120 -14.84 6.16 7.59
N SER A 121 -16.02 6.74 7.37
CA SER A 121 -16.53 7.86 8.17
C SER A 121 -16.74 7.53 9.65
N ASP A 122 -17.17 6.30 9.98
CA ASP A 122 -17.30 5.82 11.36
C ASP A 122 -15.98 5.92 12.16
N GLY A 123 -14.82 5.90 11.47
CA GLY A 123 -13.50 6.10 12.08
C GLY A 123 -13.28 7.50 12.67
N LEU A 124 -14.18 8.45 12.42
CA LEU A 124 -14.14 9.80 13.01
C LEU A 124 -14.75 9.87 14.41
N GLN A 125 -15.38 8.80 14.89
CA GLN A 125 -15.96 8.77 16.24
C GLN A 125 -14.89 9.12 17.29
N GLY A 126 -15.17 10.17 18.09
CA GLY A 126 -14.28 10.66 19.13
C GLY A 126 -13.44 11.88 18.76
N PHE A 127 -13.41 12.30 17.49
CA PHE A 127 -12.91 13.62 17.13
C PHE A 127 -13.93 14.70 17.50
N GLU A 128 -13.46 15.80 18.09
CA GLU A 128 -14.29 16.93 18.48
C GLU A 128 -13.79 18.24 17.84
N PRO A 129 -14.68 19.11 17.34
CA PRO A 129 -14.31 20.46 16.94
C PRO A 129 -13.52 21.20 18.04
N GLY A 130 -12.46 21.90 17.65
CA GLY A 130 -11.51 22.57 18.55
C GLY A 130 -10.30 21.72 18.92
N ALA A 131 -10.28 20.42 18.61
CA ALA A 131 -9.12 19.57 18.79
C ALA A 131 -8.03 19.84 17.74
N GLN A 132 -6.80 19.44 18.05
CA GLN A 132 -5.71 19.37 17.07
C GLN A 132 -5.59 17.97 16.49
N VAL A 133 -5.36 17.92 15.18
CA VAL A 133 -5.28 16.66 14.42
C VAL A 133 -4.01 16.65 13.59
N ALA A 134 -3.20 15.60 13.73
CA ALA A 134 -2.11 15.33 12.81
C ALA A 134 -2.66 14.68 11.55
N VAL A 135 -2.48 15.35 10.41
CA VAL A 135 -2.87 14.88 9.08
C VAL A 135 -1.65 14.33 8.39
N ILE A 136 -1.67 13.05 8.04
CA ILE A 136 -0.62 12.38 7.26
C ILE A 136 -1.10 12.25 5.82
N PHE A 137 -0.31 12.75 4.87
CA PHE A 137 -0.73 12.84 3.47
C PHE A 137 0.42 12.57 2.51
N HIS A 138 0.10 12.30 1.25
CA HIS A 138 1.08 11.98 0.21
C HIS A 138 1.29 13.16 -0.76
N PHE A 139 2.53 13.59 -0.95
CA PHE A 139 2.86 14.61 -1.97
C PHE A 139 2.78 14.00 -3.38
N HIS A 140 1.56 13.81 -3.87
CA HIS A 140 1.24 13.17 -5.16
C HIS A 140 1.83 13.86 -6.40
N HIS A 141 2.28 15.12 -6.31
CA HIS A 141 3.01 15.83 -7.36
C HIS A 141 4.54 15.80 -7.18
N SER A 142 5.05 15.14 -6.14
CA SER A 142 6.48 15.07 -5.88
C SER A 142 7.13 13.92 -6.64
N GLU A 143 8.00 14.27 -7.59
CA GLU A 143 8.77 13.30 -8.36
C GLU A 143 10.26 13.31 -7.96
N GLY A 144 10.83 12.12 -7.74
CA GLY A 144 12.23 11.93 -7.38
C GLY A 144 12.65 12.58 -6.06
N TYR A 145 13.94 12.45 -5.72
CA TYR A 145 14.53 13.11 -4.55
C TYR A 145 16.05 13.28 -4.70
N GLU A 146 16.60 14.25 -3.99
CA GLU A 146 18.04 14.37 -3.72
C GLU A 146 18.29 14.22 -2.21
N LEU A 147 19.37 13.56 -1.81
CA LEU A 147 19.72 13.45 -0.38
C LEU A 147 20.15 14.78 0.24
N HIS A 148 20.61 15.74 -0.57
CA HIS A 148 21.04 17.06 -0.13
C HIS A 148 20.32 18.14 -0.92
N GLN A 149 19.54 18.97 -0.23
CA GLN A 149 18.69 19.97 -0.86
C GLN A 149 18.88 21.34 -0.22
N HIS A 150 18.63 22.38 -1.02
CA HIS A 150 18.49 23.74 -0.52
C HIS A 150 17.20 23.87 0.28
N PRO A 151 17.22 24.31 1.55
CA PRO A 151 16.00 24.46 2.34
C PRO A 151 14.97 25.37 1.64
N ARG A 152 13.74 24.90 1.48
CA ARG A 152 12.67 25.57 0.71
C ARG A 152 13.03 25.90 -0.75
N GLY A 153 14.04 25.23 -1.32
CA GLY A 153 14.53 25.49 -2.68
C GLY A 153 15.40 26.75 -2.82
N ASP A 154 15.71 27.44 -1.72
CA ASP A 154 16.47 28.69 -1.75
C ASP A 154 17.97 28.45 -1.93
N GLN A 155 18.46 28.73 -3.14
CA GLN A 155 19.85 28.50 -3.54
C GLN A 155 20.88 29.33 -2.75
N SER A 156 20.45 30.42 -2.08
CA SER A 156 21.34 31.21 -1.23
C SER A 156 21.71 30.51 0.08
N ARG A 157 20.91 29.52 0.50
CA ARG A 157 21.12 28.75 1.73
C ARG A 157 21.94 27.50 1.44
N PRO A 158 22.86 27.08 2.32
CA PRO A 158 23.63 25.85 2.09
C PRO A 158 22.72 24.62 2.04
N LYS A 159 23.09 23.63 1.22
CA LYS A 159 22.39 22.34 1.16
C LYS A 159 22.42 21.65 2.52
N ARG A 160 21.32 20.98 2.88
CA ARG A 160 21.21 20.13 4.08
C ARG A 160 20.64 18.76 3.71
N GLY A 161 20.89 17.77 4.57
CA GLY A 161 20.34 16.42 4.40
C GLY A 161 18.82 16.44 4.38
N VAL A 162 18.18 15.72 3.46
CA VAL A 162 16.72 15.75 3.23
C VAL A 162 15.90 15.37 4.47
N PHE A 163 16.45 14.54 5.36
CA PHE A 163 15.78 14.16 6.62
C PHE A 163 15.84 15.24 7.70
N SER A 164 16.72 16.24 7.55
CA SER A 164 16.73 17.47 8.39
C SER A 164 15.81 18.57 7.82
N LEU A 165 15.11 18.28 6.73
CA LEU A 165 14.20 19.18 6.03
C LEU A 165 12.80 18.58 5.94
N CYS A 166 11.80 19.45 5.84
CA CYS A 166 10.42 19.08 5.51
C CYS A 166 10.17 19.20 4.00
N SER A 167 11.14 18.80 3.18
CA SER A 167 11.01 18.87 1.72
C SER A 167 10.02 17.80 1.22
N PRO A 168 9.13 18.11 0.25
CA PRO A 168 8.27 17.12 -0.36
C PRO A 168 9.05 16.10 -1.21
N ARG A 169 10.20 16.50 -1.77
CA ARG A 169 11.07 15.63 -2.57
C ARG A 169 11.93 14.75 -1.68
N ARG A 170 11.39 13.65 -1.17
CA ARG A 170 12.07 12.72 -0.25
C ARG A 170 11.78 11.27 -0.62
N PRO A 171 12.58 10.29 -0.14
CA PRO A 171 12.44 8.88 -0.53
C PRO A 171 11.01 8.34 -0.44
N ASN A 172 10.31 8.69 0.66
CA ASN A 172 8.87 8.49 0.81
C ASN A 172 8.21 9.87 0.89
N PRO A 173 7.50 10.34 -0.15
CA PRO A 173 6.91 11.69 -0.21
C PRO A 173 5.67 11.79 0.68
N ILE A 174 5.89 11.69 1.99
CA ILE A 174 4.88 11.78 3.04
C ILE A 174 5.05 13.12 3.75
N GLY A 175 3.94 13.87 3.81
CA GLY A 175 3.76 15.08 4.60
C GLY A 175 3.02 14.79 5.90
N MET A 176 3.29 15.59 6.91
CA MET A 176 2.56 15.58 8.17
C MET A 176 2.38 17.01 8.66
N THR A 177 1.14 17.39 8.91
CA THR A 177 0.79 18.72 9.40
C THR A 177 -0.23 18.61 10.51
N VAL A 178 0.02 19.31 11.62
CA VAL A 178 -0.96 19.45 12.70
C VAL A 178 -1.88 20.59 12.33
N VAL A 179 -3.17 20.33 12.34
CA VAL A 179 -4.22 21.28 11.95
C VAL A 179 -5.21 21.47 13.09
N ASP A 180 -5.83 22.64 13.14
CA ASP A 180 -6.96 22.90 14.02
C ASP A 180 -8.24 22.37 13.35
N LEU A 181 -8.95 21.47 14.04
CA LEU A 181 -10.22 20.93 13.56
C LEU A 181 -11.34 21.92 13.86
N ILE A 182 -11.98 22.44 12.82
CA ILE A 182 -13.03 23.46 12.95
C ILE A 182 -14.42 22.84 13.04
N GLU A 183 -14.69 21.84 12.20
CA GLU A 183 -16.00 21.20 12.09
C GLU A 183 -15.84 19.79 11.52
N ILE A 184 -16.72 18.89 11.95
CA ILE A 184 -16.93 17.60 11.29
C ILE A 184 -18.38 17.57 10.81
N LYS A 185 -18.57 17.24 9.53
CA LYS A 185 -19.88 17.00 8.93
C LYS A 185 -19.81 15.76 8.05
N ASP A 186 -20.55 14.72 8.44
CA ASP A 186 -20.52 13.41 7.78
C ASP A 186 -19.07 12.89 7.66
N ASN A 187 -18.57 12.66 6.44
CA ASN A 187 -17.21 12.23 6.14
C ASN A 187 -16.23 13.39 5.87
N VAL A 188 -16.61 14.63 6.20
CA VAL A 188 -15.84 15.84 5.88
C VAL A 188 -15.36 16.55 7.14
N LEU A 189 -14.04 16.78 7.24
CA LEU A 189 -13.43 17.56 8.30
C LEU A 189 -13.02 18.91 7.72
N ARG A 190 -13.53 20.02 8.28
CA ARG A 190 -13.04 21.36 7.98
C ARG A 190 -11.90 21.70 8.93
N VAL A 191 -10.76 22.11 8.39
CA VAL A 191 -9.52 22.30 9.14
C VAL A 191 -8.82 23.60 8.74
N ARG A 192 -7.97 24.13 9.63
CA ARG A 192 -7.08 25.28 9.36
C ARG A 192 -5.64 24.94 9.74
N GLY A 193 -4.67 25.53 9.04
CA GLY A 193 -3.25 25.27 9.25
C GLY A 193 -2.67 24.17 8.34
N LEU A 194 -3.48 23.60 7.45
CA LEU A 194 -3.03 22.60 6.48
C LEU A 194 -2.15 23.26 5.39
N ASP A 195 -1.13 22.56 4.92
CA ASP A 195 -0.21 23.01 3.86
C ASP A 195 -0.18 22.07 2.66
N ALA A 196 -1.32 21.45 2.37
CA ALA A 196 -1.54 20.55 1.25
C ALA A 196 -2.37 21.23 0.15
N ILE A 197 -2.05 20.93 -1.11
CA ILE A 197 -2.78 21.42 -2.28
C ILE A 197 -4.07 20.61 -2.51
N ASN A 198 -4.98 21.15 -3.31
CA ASN A 198 -6.22 20.49 -3.73
C ASN A 198 -5.91 19.14 -4.40
N GLY A 199 -6.69 18.11 -4.08
CA GLY A 199 -6.51 16.75 -4.59
C GLY A 199 -5.46 15.93 -3.81
N THR A 200 -4.77 16.50 -2.82
CA THR A 200 -3.75 15.77 -2.07
C THR A 200 -4.35 14.53 -1.36
N PRO A 201 -3.84 13.31 -1.64
CA PRO A 201 -4.32 12.11 -0.98
C PRO A 201 -3.96 12.10 0.51
N VAL A 202 -4.95 11.85 1.36
CA VAL A 202 -4.77 11.68 2.82
C VAL A 202 -4.56 10.20 3.12
N LEU A 203 -3.53 9.91 3.91
CA LEU A 203 -3.15 8.55 4.29
C LEU A 203 -3.66 8.17 5.68
N ASP A 204 -3.65 9.10 6.63
CA ASP A 204 -4.04 8.83 8.01
C ASP A 204 -4.37 10.13 8.78
N LEU A 205 -5.12 10.00 9.87
CA LEU A 205 -5.47 11.07 10.80
C LEU A 205 -5.21 10.61 12.23
N LYS A 206 -4.59 11.46 13.07
CA LYS A 206 -4.34 11.14 14.49
C LYS A 206 -4.66 12.31 15.41
N PRO A 207 -5.26 12.06 16.60
CA PRO A 207 -5.33 13.09 17.64
C PRO A 207 -3.90 13.43 18.11
N VAL A 208 -3.69 14.70 18.50
CA VAL A 208 -2.43 15.21 19.07
C VAL A 208 -2.56 15.39 20.57
#